data_AF-W1WRQ3-F1
#
_entry.id   AF-W1WRQ3-F1
#
_cell.length_a   1.000
_cell.length_b   1.000
_cell.length_c   1.000
_cell.angle_alpha   90.00
_cell.angle_beta   90.00
_cell.angle_gamma   90.00
#
_symmetry.space_group_name_H-M   'P 1'
#
loop_
_entity.id
_entity.type
_entity.pdbx_description
1 polymer ?
#
loop_
_entity_poly.entity_id
_entity_poly.type
_entity_poly.pdbx_seq_one_letter_code
_entity_poly.pdbx_strand_id
1 'polypeptide(L)'
;MNGAVPQYLSCGLILEEGLGFDELDEILHTMSDMAKAANVQIVTGDTKVVKKGEVDKIYINTAGIGMIPEGIDIGPHRVKAGMDIILSGAIGDHSIAVMGQ
;
A
#
# COMPACT_ATOMS: atom_id res chain seq x y z
N MET A 1 -0.48 12.70 -1.82
CA MET A 1 0.49 12.44 -2.90
C MET A 1 1.33 13.69 -3.05
N ASN A 2 2.64 13.59 -2.85
CA ASN A 2 3.52 14.78 -2.73
C ASN A 2 4.43 14.95 -3.96
N GLY A 3 4.14 14.24 -5.06
CA GLY A 3 4.94 14.27 -6.30
C GLY A 3 6.24 13.46 -6.27
N ALA A 4 6.50 12.71 -5.19
CA ALA A 4 7.66 11.84 -5.08
C ALA A 4 7.58 10.64 -6.04
N VAL A 5 8.73 10.21 -6.55
CA VAL A 5 8.90 8.92 -7.21
C VAL A 5 9.24 7.88 -6.13
N PRO A 6 8.35 6.90 -5.85
CA PRO A 6 8.61 5.87 -4.85
C PRO A 6 9.80 4.99 -5.30
N GLN A 7 10.61 4.53 -4.35
CA GLN A 7 11.79 3.71 -4.64
C GLN A 7 11.81 2.43 -3.81
N TYR A 8 11.52 2.56 -2.50
CA TYR A 8 11.71 1.49 -1.55
C TYR A 8 10.52 1.34 -0.60
N LEU A 9 10.21 0.11 -0.24
CA LEU A 9 9.22 -0.27 0.78
C LEU A 9 9.84 -1.18 1.83
N SER A 10 9.35 -1.08 3.07
CA SER A 10 9.40 -2.15 4.06
C SER A 10 8.11 -2.96 4.02
N CYS A 11 8.17 -4.23 4.47
CA CYS A 11 7.01 -5.10 4.61
C CYS A 11 6.99 -5.79 5.98
N GLY A 12 6.07 -5.40 6.85
CA GLY A 12 5.81 -6.06 8.13
C GLY A 12 4.57 -6.95 8.03
N LEU A 13 4.70 -8.21 8.41
CA LEU A 13 3.61 -9.18 8.41
C LEU A 13 3.26 -9.60 9.84
N ILE A 14 1.97 -9.56 10.18
CA ILE A 14 1.43 -10.16 11.40
C ILE A 14 0.47 -11.27 10.96
N LEU A 15 0.84 -12.51 11.23
CA LEU A 15 0.16 -13.72 10.77
C LEU A 15 -0.50 -14.43 11.94
N GLU A 16 -1.71 -14.92 11.73
CA GLU A 16 -2.39 -15.83 12.65
C GLU A 16 -1.81 -17.25 12.53
N GLU A 17 -1.55 -17.91 13.66
CA GLU A 17 -1.22 -19.33 13.70
C GLU A 17 -2.31 -20.16 13.00
N GLY A 18 -1.90 -20.91 11.98
CA GLY A 18 -2.80 -21.75 11.19
C GLY A 18 -3.31 -21.11 9.90
N LEU A 19 -2.86 -19.90 9.53
CA LEU A 19 -3.05 -19.34 8.19
C LEU A 19 -2.54 -20.33 7.13
N GLY A 20 -3.34 -20.53 6.07
CA GLY A 20 -2.98 -21.42 4.97
C GLY A 20 -1.72 -20.93 4.25
N PHE A 21 -0.78 -21.83 3.98
CA PHE A 21 0.43 -21.48 3.25
C PHE A 21 0.14 -21.00 1.82
N ASP A 22 -0.82 -21.65 1.13
CA ASP A 22 -1.22 -21.24 -0.22
C ASP A 22 -1.82 -19.82 -0.24
N GLU A 23 -2.61 -19.46 0.78
CA GLU A 23 -3.18 -18.11 0.94
C GLU A 23 -2.07 -17.07 1.16
N LEU A 24 -1.09 -17.38 2.01
CA LEU A 24 0.08 -16.52 2.21
C LEU A 24 0.92 -16.38 0.92
N ASP A 25 1.15 -17.48 0.21
CA ASP A 25 1.96 -17.51 -1.01
C ASP A 25 1.33 -16.66 -2.13
N GLU A 26 0.01 -16.76 -2.32
CA GLU A 26 -0.73 -15.93 -3.28
C GLU A 26 -0.61 -14.43 -2.96
N ILE A 27 -0.75 -14.06 -1.69
CA ILE A 27 -0.60 -12.68 -1.23
C ILE A 27 0.81 -12.17 -1.50
N LEU A 28 1.84 -12.93 -1.15
CA LEU A 28 3.24 -12.53 -1.34
C LEU A 28 3.62 -12.40 -2.82
N HIS A 29 3.14 -13.31 -3.67
CA HIS A 29 3.34 -13.21 -5.12
C HIS A 29 2.67 -11.96 -5.69
N THR A 30 1.43 -11.69 -5.30
CA THR A 30 0.70 -10.48 -5.71
C THR A 30 1.43 -9.21 -5.28
N MET A 31 1.92 -9.15 -4.03
CA MET A 31 2.72 -8.03 -3.55
C MET A 31 4.01 -7.84 -4.37
N SER A 32 4.70 -8.95 -4.69
CA SER A 32 5.92 -8.93 -5.50
C SER A 32 5.66 -8.35 -6.90
N ASP A 33 4.59 -8.80 -7.56
CA ASP A 33 4.27 -8.38 -8.91
C ASP A 33 3.79 -6.94 -8.97
N MET A 34 3.00 -6.49 -7.99
CA MET A 34 2.61 -5.09 -7.88
C MET A 34 3.80 -4.18 -7.59
N ALA A 35 4.76 -4.61 -6.76
CA ALA A 35 5.99 -3.86 -6.51
C ALA A 35 6.84 -3.73 -7.79
N LYS A 36 6.99 -4.80 -8.57
CA LYS A 36 7.66 -4.78 -9.88
C LYS A 36 6.95 -3.85 -10.86
N ALA A 37 5.62 -3.94 -10.96
CA ALA A 37 4.82 -3.10 -11.86
C ALA A 37 4.93 -1.61 -11.51
N ALA A 38 5.04 -1.29 -10.21
CA ALA A 38 5.27 0.07 -9.73
C ALA A 38 6.74 0.52 -9.80
N ASN A 39 7.67 -0.36 -10.20
CA ASN A 39 9.11 -0.15 -10.17
C ASN A 39 9.63 0.26 -8.78
N VAL A 40 9.15 -0.44 -7.75
CA VAL A 40 9.51 -0.23 -6.33
C VAL A 40 10.10 -1.53 -5.78
N GLN A 41 11.13 -1.42 -4.92
CA GLN A 41 11.73 -2.58 -4.27
C GLN A 41 11.27 -2.70 -2.81
N ILE A 42 10.85 -3.91 -2.40
CA ILE A 42 10.69 -4.24 -0.98
C ILE A 42 12.07 -4.63 -0.46
N VAL A 43 12.70 -3.76 0.33
CA VAL A 43 14.12 -3.88 0.71
C VAL A 43 14.36 -4.41 2.12
N THR A 44 13.32 -4.46 2.94
CA THR A 44 13.39 -4.95 4.32
C THR A 44 12.01 -5.43 4.78
N GLY A 45 11.97 -6.21 5.85
CA GLY A 45 10.72 -6.65 6.43
C GLY A 45 10.87 -7.30 7.79
N ASP A 46 9.72 -7.60 8.39
CA ASP A 46 9.59 -8.37 9.62
C ASP A 46 8.40 -9.32 9.50
N THR A 47 8.44 -10.43 10.22
CA THR A 47 7.30 -11.35 10.31
C THR A 47 7.09 -11.74 11.75
N LYS A 48 5.84 -11.63 12.18
CA LYS A 48 5.37 -12.01 13.51
C LYS A 48 4.21 -12.97 13.35
N VAL A 49 4.30 -14.11 14.04
CA VAL A 49 3.21 -15.08 14.13
C VAL A 49 2.62 -14.94 15.53
N VAL A 50 1.32 -14.73 15.61
CA VAL A 50 0.55 -14.64 16.85
C VAL A 50 -0.36 -15.85 16.99
N LYS A 51 -0.90 -16.08 18.19
CA LYS A 51 -1.76 -17.24 18.42
C LYS A 51 -3.06 -17.10 17.66
N LYS A 52 -3.70 -18.23 17.40
CA LYS A 52 -5.05 -18.27 16.85
C LYS A 52 -6.02 -17.40 17.66
N GLY A 53 -6.75 -16.53 16.97
CA GLY A 53 -7.69 -15.57 17.54
C GLY A 53 -7.11 -14.22 17.98
N GLU A 54 -5.79 -14.00 17.89
CA GLU A 54 -5.17 -12.71 18.25
C GLU A 54 -5.17 -11.70 17.07
N VAL A 55 -5.24 -12.19 15.83
CA VAL A 55 -5.51 -11.42 14.61
C VAL A 55 -6.43 -12.24 13.70
N ASP A 56 -7.19 -11.58 12.83
CA ASP A 56 -8.01 -12.26 11.82
C ASP A 56 -7.15 -12.52 10.58
N LYS A 57 -6.57 -13.72 10.50
CA LYS A 57 -5.67 -14.18 9.43
C LYS A 57 -4.34 -13.43 9.28
N ILE A 58 -4.36 -12.24 8.67
CA ILE A 58 -3.15 -11.51 8.29
C ILE A 58 -3.36 -10.01 8.31
N TYR A 59 -2.44 -9.29 8.95
CA TYR A 59 -2.28 -7.85 8.78
C TYR A 59 -0.92 -7.53 8.17
N ILE A 60 -0.91 -6.55 7.27
CA ILE A 60 0.29 -6.12 6.54
C ILE A 60 0.52 -4.63 6.79
N ASN A 61 1.73 -4.31 7.24
CA ASN A 61 2.21 -2.94 7.33
C ASN A 61 3.28 -2.70 6.26
N THR A 62 3.21 -1.54 5.60
CA THR A 62 4.25 -1.10 4.68
C THR A 62 4.62 0.35 4.98
N ALA A 63 5.91 0.65 5.03
CA ALA A 63 6.41 2.02 5.01
C ALA A 63 7.22 2.25 3.74
N GLY A 64 7.03 3.40 3.09
CA GLY A 64 7.65 3.70 1.81
C GLY A 64 8.44 5.00 1.81
N ILE A 65 9.55 5.00 1.09
CA ILE A 65 10.33 6.20 0.81
C ILE A 65 10.52 6.39 -0.69
N GLY A 66 10.64 7.65 -1.08
CA GLY A 66 10.80 8.07 -2.45
C GLY A 66 11.46 9.44 -2.52
N MET A 67 11.91 9.80 -3.72
CA MET A 67 12.60 11.06 -3.97
C MET A 67 11.60 12.06 -4.57
N ILE A 68 11.57 13.29 -4.03
CA ILE A 68 10.84 14.39 -4.64
C ILE A 68 11.76 15.02 -5.70
N PRO A 69 11.38 15.04 -6.98
CA PRO A 69 12.17 15.69 -8.02
C PRO A 69 12.33 17.20 -7.75
N GLU A 70 13.43 17.78 -8.23
CA GLU A 70 13.68 19.20 -8.09
C GLU A 70 12.55 20.05 -8.72
N GLY A 71 12.18 21.15 -8.06
CA GLY A 71 11.12 22.04 -8.52
C GLY A 71 9.69 21.55 -8.25
N ILE A 72 9.52 20.33 -7.73
CA ILE A 72 8.21 19.80 -7.34
C ILE A 72 7.87 20.27 -5.93
N ASP A 73 6.85 21.12 -5.85
CA ASP A 73 6.21 21.53 -4.60
C ASP A 73 4.72 21.24 -4.72
N ILE A 74 4.24 20.14 -4.10
CA ILE A 74 2.83 19.76 -4.10
C ILE A 74 2.37 19.71 -2.66
N GLY A 75 1.40 20.55 -2.31
CA GLY A 75 0.80 20.55 -0.99
C GLY A 75 -0.37 21.53 -0.86
N PRO A 76 -1.14 21.42 0.24
CA PRO A 76 -2.32 22.26 0.48
C PRO A 76 -2.03 23.76 0.49
N HIS A 77 -0.81 24.16 0.84
CA HIS A 77 -0.37 25.56 0.85
C HIS A 77 -0.39 26.23 -0.54
N ARG A 78 -0.44 25.44 -1.63
CA ARG A 78 -0.53 25.97 -3.00
C ARG A 78 -1.96 26.20 -3.47
N VAL A 79 -2.96 25.75 -2.73
CA VAL A 79 -4.38 25.89 -3.11
C VAL A 79 -4.81 27.35 -2.99
N LYS A 80 -5.52 27.85 -4.01
CA LYS A 80 -6.02 29.23 -4.08
C LYS A 80 -7.44 29.28 -4.63
N ALA A 81 -8.17 30.35 -4.30
CA ALA A 81 -9.48 30.60 -4.87
C ALA A 81 -9.42 30.69 -6.40
N GLY A 82 -10.42 30.12 -7.08
CA GLY A 82 -10.52 30.11 -8.54
C GLY A 82 -9.77 28.96 -9.24
N MET A 83 -9.20 28.00 -8.50
CA MET A 83 -8.64 26.79 -9.08
C MET A 83 -9.72 25.75 -9.41
N ASP A 84 -9.51 25.01 -10.49
CA ASP A 84 -10.35 23.88 -10.86
C ASP A 84 -10.13 22.68 -9.94
N ILE A 85 -11.19 21.88 -9.78
CA ILE A 85 -11.14 20.60 -9.06
C ILE A 85 -11.31 19.48 -10.09
N ILE A 86 -10.33 18.59 -10.15
CA ILE A 86 -10.29 17.46 -11.08
C ILE A 86 -10.21 16.16 -10.29
N LEU A 87 -10.94 15.14 -10.74
CA LEU A 87 -10.93 13.79 -10.17
C LEU A 87 -10.24 12.83 -11.14
N SER A 88 -9.52 11.85 -10.61
CA SER A 88 -8.84 10.81 -11.41
C SER A 88 -9.77 9.69 -11.89
N GLY A 89 -11.01 9.64 -11.40
CA GLY A 89 -11.98 8.59 -11.70
C GLY A 89 -13.26 8.72 -10.88
N ALA A 90 -14.10 7.67 -10.92
CA ALA A 90 -15.33 7.60 -10.15
C ALA A 90 -15.07 7.50 -8.63
N ILE A 91 -16.05 7.93 -7.84
CA ILE A 91 -15.97 7.91 -6.37
C ILE A 91 -16.75 6.69 -5.86
N GLY A 92 -16.10 5.87 -5.02
CA GLY A 92 -16.74 4.80 -4.28
C GLY A 92 -16.51 3.37 -4.82
N ASP A 93 -15.85 3.22 -5.98
CA ASP A 93 -15.64 1.92 -6.63
C ASP A 93 -15.01 0.88 -5.69
N HIS A 94 -13.99 1.27 -4.93
CA HIS A 94 -13.31 0.35 -3.99
C HIS A 94 -14.23 -0.12 -2.86
N SER A 95 -14.92 0.81 -2.19
CA SER A 95 -15.79 0.48 -1.06
C SER A 95 -16.90 -0.49 -1.47
N ILE A 96 -17.52 -0.26 -2.63
CA ILE A 96 -18.57 -1.15 -3.16
C ILE A 96 -17.99 -2.52 -3.52
N ALA A 97 -16.82 -2.57 -4.16
CA ALA A 97 -16.19 -3.84 -4.53
C ALA A 97 -15.85 -4.71 -3.32
N VAL A 98 -15.46 -4.10 -2.19
CA VAL A 98 -15.14 -4.81 -0.94
C VAL A 98 -16.39 -5.22 -0.17
N MET A 99 -17.41 -4.35 -0.06
CA MET A 99 -18.65 -4.65 0.68
C MET A 99 -19.63 -5.55 -0.09
N GLY A 100 -19.55 -5.58 -1.42
CA GLY A 100 -20.46 -6.33 -2.28
C GLY A 100 -20.19 -7.84 -2.35
N GLN A 101 -19.26 -8.35 -1.54
CA GLN A 101 -18.95 -9.77 -1.40
C GLN A 101 -19.65 -10.37 -0.18
#